data_AF-A0A5C8QAR2-F1
#
_entry.id   AF-A0A5C8QAR2-F1
#
_cell.length_a   1.000
_cell.length_b   1.000
_cell.length_c   1.000
_cell.angle_alpha   90.00
_cell.angle_beta   90.00
_cell.angle_gamma   90.00
#
_symmetry.space_group_name_H-M   'P 1'
#
loop_
_entity.id
_entity.type
_entity.pdbx_description
1 polymer ?
#
loop_
_entity_poly.entity_id
_entity_poly.type
_entity_poly.pdbx_seq_one_letter_code
_entity_poly.pdbx_strand_id
1 'polypeptide(L)'
;MTPGPAGAPYERIIATFSVDRIPSAWLEQTEPGGRIVTPWNSAWCSGYGTLVLTTTPDGGGEGRFHDFASFMPMRELVPSATAPADNGGPPEPRHVTSSALSPWAVAGGNLNAEFHVGLTVPGACFAWDASGEHAPARLDVADDTGPSWATVDYDGQHAERFTVTQAGPRRLWDEITAAHTRWESLGRPSVDQYGLTVDTAGAQTDGTAPARRRPRQVRRRHRGCRPRRTRRHLRPPGPPLHRDRDRAFLTPVNRARVNGAAASYI
;
A
#
# COMPACT_ATOMS: atom_id res chain seq x y z
N MET A 1 0.31 -25.41 29.15
CA MET A 1 0.77 -24.01 29.12
C MET A 1 2.27 -24.05 28.90
N THR A 2 2.71 -23.98 27.64
CA THR A 2 4.15 -23.93 27.33
C THR A 2 4.70 -22.63 27.90
N PRO A 3 5.81 -22.63 28.67
CA PRO A 3 6.38 -21.38 29.14
C PRO A 3 6.69 -20.49 27.94
N GLY A 4 6.21 -19.25 27.98
CA GLY A 4 6.53 -18.25 26.97
C GLY A 4 8.04 -18.00 26.87
N PRO A 5 8.51 -17.33 25.81
CA PRO A 5 9.91 -16.95 25.69
C PRO A 5 10.39 -16.17 26.93
N ALA A 6 11.67 -16.29 27.25
CA ALA A 6 12.27 -15.61 28.39
C ALA A 6 12.04 -14.08 28.28
N GLY A 7 11.36 -13.49 29.27
CA GLY A 7 11.08 -12.06 29.34
C GLY A 7 9.63 -11.65 29.08
N ALA A 8 8.74 -12.58 28.71
CA ALA A 8 7.30 -12.34 28.72
C ALA A 8 6.74 -12.29 30.17
N PRO A 9 5.70 -11.48 30.44
CA PRO A 9 4.99 -10.63 29.48
C PRO A 9 5.73 -9.32 29.19
N TYR A 10 5.58 -8.79 27.97
CA TYR A 10 6.19 -7.55 27.51
C TYR A 10 5.24 -6.36 27.66
N GLU A 11 5.76 -5.19 28.02
CA GLU A 11 4.98 -3.94 27.94
C GLU A 11 4.72 -3.50 26.48
N ARG A 12 5.65 -3.83 25.58
CA ARG A 12 5.62 -3.40 24.18
C ARG A 12 6.25 -4.44 23.25
N ILE A 13 5.56 -4.72 22.15
CA ILE A 13 6.10 -5.43 20.98
C ILE A 13 6.21 -4.43 19.83
N ILE A 14 7.37 -4.36 19.20
CA ILE A 14 7.61 -3.56 18.00
C ILE A 14 8.10 -4.50 16.91
N ALA A 15 7.27 -4.71 15.90
CA ALA A 15 7.63 -5.49 14.73
C ALA A 15 8.31 -4.60 13.70
N THR A 16 9.47 -5.03 13.21
CA THR A 16 10.22 -4.38 12.12
C THR A 16 9.97 -5.05 10.77
N PHE A 17 8.85 -5.76 10.67
CA PHE A 17 8.34 -6.42 9.47
C PHE A 17 6.83 -6.27 9.43
N SER A 18 6.25 -6.38 8.24
CA SER A 18 4.82 -6.18 8.04
C SER A 18 4.02 -7.47 8.21
N VAL A 19 2.83 -7.36 8.80
CA VAL A 19 1.85 -8.44 8.92
C VAL A 19 0.51 -8.02 8.31
N ASP A 20 -0.31 -8.98 7.91
CA ASP A 20 -1.71 -8.82 7.50
C ASP A 20 -2.69 -9.34 8.57
N ARG A 21 -2.16 -9.87 9.67
CA ARG A 21 -2.88 -10.42 10.80
C ARG A 21 -2.01 -10.32 12.05
N ILE A 22 -2.59 -9.92 13.19
CA ILE A 22 -1.88 -9.99 14.48
C ILE A 22 -1.73 -11.46 14.91
N PRO A 23 -0.50 -11.98 15.14
CA PRO A 23 -0.30 -13.31 15.71
C PRO A 23 -0.85 -13.39 17.14
N SER A 24 -1.57 -14.47 17.46
CA SER A 24 -2.11 -14.68 18.82
C SER A 24 -1.01 -14.69 19.89
N ALA A 25 0.16 -15.24 19.56
CA ALA A 25 1.32 -15.26 20.43
C ALA A 25 1.77 -13.85 20.87
N TRP A 26 1.56 -12.81 20.05
CA TRP A 26 1.89 -11.43 20.46
C TRP A 26 0.93 -10.91 21.52
N LEU A 27 -0.36 -11.26 21.43
CA LEU A 27 -1.35 -10.92 22.44
C LEU A 27 -1.05 -11.66 23.76
N GLU A 28 -0.80 -12.98 23.68
CA GLU A 28 -0.47 -13.82 24.84
C GLU A 28 0.82 -13.38 25.56
N GLN A 29 1.78 -12.83 24.83
CA GLN A 29 3.07 -12.40 25.36
C GLN A 29 3.11 -10.92 25.79
N THR A 30 2.01 -10.17 25.64
CA THR A 30 1.96 -8.75 26.00
C THR A 30 1.10 -8.56 27.25
N GLU A 31 1.56 -7.75 28.21
CA GLU A 31 0.78 -7.43 29.40
C GLU A 31 -0.56 -6.78 29.02
N PRO A 32 -1.65 -6.97 29.80
CA PRO A 32 -2.87 -6.16 29.65
C PRO A 32 -2.57 -4.66 29.63
N GLY A 33 -3.04 -3.95 28.60
CA GLY A 33 -2.76 -2.53 28.40
C GLY A 33 -1.40 -2.23 27.75
N GLY A 34 -0.60 -3.27 27.45
CA GLY A 34 0.61 -3.19 26.66
C GLY A 34 0.33 -2.86 25.20
N ARG A 35 1.39 -2.53 24.45
CA ARG A 35 1.27 -2.05 23.06
C ARG A 35 1.95 -2.97 22.06
N ILE A 36 1.27 -3.23 20.96
CA ILE A 36 1.82 -3.88 19.78
C ILE A 36 1.87 -2.83 18.66
N VAL A 37 3.05 -2.61 18.09
CA VAL A 37 3.25 -1.71 16.96
C VAL A 37 3.81 -2.52 15.80
N THR A 38 3.09 -2.57 14.68
CA THR A 38 3.51 -3.32 13.51
C THR A 38 3.13 -2.57 12.23
N PRO A 39 4.04 -2.49 11.24
CA PRO A 39 3.66 -2.21 9.87
C PRO A 39 2.58 -3.21 9.42
N TRP A 40 1.61 -2.72 8.66
CA TRP A 40 0.51 -3.51 8.12
C TRP A 40 0.68 -3.69 6.62
N ASN A 41 0.46 -4.91 6.15
CA ASN A 41 0.52 -5.27 4.75
C ASN A 41 -0.79 -5.93 4.33
N SER A 42 -1.17 -5.69 3.08
CA SER A 42 -2.14 -6.51 2.36
C SER A 42 -1.56 -6.83 0.99
N ALA A 43 -2.11 -7.84 0.32
CA ALA A 43 -1.68 -8.22 -1.01
C ALA A 43 -1.95 -7.11 -2.06
N TRP A 44 -2.92 -6.22 -1.79
CA TRP A 44 -3.25 -5.07 -2.63
C TRP A 44 -2.46 -3.80 -2.28
N CYS A 45 -2.22 -3.56 -1.00
CA CYS A 45 -1.57 -2.32 -0.52
C CYS A 45 -0.45 -2.65 0.47
N SER A 46 0.78 -2.35 0.06
CA SER A 46 1.99 -2.61 0.84
C SER A 46 2.65 -1.34 1.35
N GLY A 47 3.16 -1.41 2.58
CA GLY A 47 4.04 -0.38 3.14
C GLY A 47 3.37 0.96 3.49
N TYR A 48 2.03 1.02 3.53
CA TYR A 48 1.30 2.24 3.84
C TYR A 48 0.73 2.28 5.27
N GLY A 49 0.19 1.17 5.78
CA GLY A 49 -0.43 1.14 7.10
C GLY A 49 0.56 0.82 8.22
N THR A 50 0.39 1.43 9.39
CA THR A 50 1.00 0.98 10.66
C THR A 50 -0.09 0.79 11.70
N LEU A 51 -0.20 -0.39 12.28
CA LEU A 51 -1.14 -0.66 13.36
C LEU A 51 -0.47 -0.38 14.71
N VAL A 52 -1.16 0.40 15.54
CA VAL A 52 -0.87 0.54 16.97
C VAL A 52 -2.04 -0.05 17.74
N LEU A 53 -1.82 -1.22 18.34
CA LEU A 53 -2.82 -2.00 19.07
C LEU A 53 -2.51 -1.99 20.56
N THR A 54 -3.53 -1.85 21.39
CA THR A 54 -3.46 -1.97 22.85
C THR A 54 -4.14 -3.28 23.25
N THR A 55 -3.46 -4.13 24.01
CA THR A 55 -4.03 -5.38 24.50
C THR A 55 -5.08 -5.12 25.57
N THR A 56 -6.15 -5.90 25.54
CA THR A 56 -7.26 -5.79 26.51
C THR A 56 -7.08 -6.81 27.64
N PRO A 57 -7.65 -6.56 28.84
CA PRO A 57 -7.51 -7.47 29.99
C PRO A 57 -8.06 -8.89 29.80
N ASP A 58 -8.96 -9.07 28.84
CA ASP A 58 -9.56 -10.36 28.47
C ASP A 58 -8.69 -11.16 27.48
N GLY A 59 -7.57 -10.61 26.99
CA GLY A 59 -6.63 -11.28 26.09
C GLY A 59 -6.78 -10.92 24.60
N GLY A 60 -7.66 -9.98 24.27
CA GLY A 60 -7.80 -9.41 22.92
C GLY A 60 -6.95 -8.15 22.72
N GLY A 61 -7.37 -7.31 21.78
CA GLY A 61 -6.78 -5.98 21.63
C GLY A 61 -7.56 -5.06 20.69
N GLU A 62 -7.38 -3.76 20.88
CA GLU A 62 -7.99 -2.72 20.05
C GLU A 62 -6.93 -1.72 19.60
N GLY A 63 -6.96 -1.39 18.31
CA GLY A 63 -5.93 -0.56 17.69
C GLY A 63 -6.44 0.37 16.61
N ARG A 64 -5.56 1.30 16.22
CA ARG A 64 -5.76 2.17 15.07
C ARG A 64 -4.61 2.10 14.10
N PHE A 65 -4.93 2.33 12.84
CA PHE A 65 -3.93 2.48 11.81
C PHE A 65 -3.39 3.91 11.78
N HIS A 66 -2.17 4.03 11.28
CA HIS A 66 -1.44 5.26 11.06
C HIS A 66 -0.78 5.20 9.69
N ASP A 67 -0.51 6.37 9.11
CA ASP A 67 0.17 6.45 7.82
C ASP A 67 1.67 6.14 7.94
N PHE A 68 2.19 5.51 6.89
CA PHE A 68 3.60 5.28 6.60
C PHE A 68 4.39 4.46 7.62
N ALA A 69 4.64 3.22 7.27
CA ALA A 69 5.85 2.48 7.61
C ALA A 69 6.06 1.39 6.55
N SER A 70 7.04 1.57 5.66
CA SER A 70 7.36 0.56 4.65
C SER A 70 8.47 -0.34 5.17
N PHE A 71 8.10 -1.57 5.52
CA PHE A 71 9.01 -2.63 5.94
C PHE A 71 8.76 -3.89 5.14
N MET A 72 9.77 -4.77 5.10
CA MET A 72 9.69 -6.05 4.41
C MET A 72 8.50 -6.87 4.94
N PRO A 73 7.70 -7.51 4.07
CA PRO A 73 6.65 -8.41 4.52
C PRO A 73 7.26 -9.60 5.27
N MET A 74 6.50 -10.20 6.19
CA MET A 74 6.83 -11.52 6.73
C MET A 74 6.97 -12.52 5.57
N ARG A 75 7.89 -13.50 5.67
CA ARG A 75 8.36 -14.32 4.52
C ARG A 75 7.25 -15.08 3.76
N GLU A 76 6.06 -15.21 4.32
CA GLU A 76 4.91 -15.91 3.73
C GLU A 76 3.99 -14.98 2.90
N LEU A 77 4.26 -13.67 2.84
CA LEU A 77 3.38 -12.63 2.27
C LEU A 77 3.82 -12.11 0.89
N VAL A 78 4.39 -12.94 0.01
CA VAL A 78 4.78 -12.50 -1.35
C VAL A 78 3.76 -12.98 -2.40
N PRO A 79 2.71 -12.19 -2.69
CA PRO A 79 1.75 -12.54 -3.72
C PRO A 79 2.34 -12.39 -5.13
N SER A 80 1.84 -13.18 -6.08
CA SER A 80 2.15 -13.08 -7.51
C SER A 80 0.85 -12.85 -8.28
N ALA A 81 0.62 -11.60 -8.70
CA ALA A 81 -0.51 -11.23 -9.54
C ALA A 81 -0.16 -11.46 -11.01
N THR A 82 -0.24 -12.70 -11.46
CA THR A 82 -0.24 -13.02 -12.89
C THR A 82 -1.56 -13.69 -13.19
N ALA A 83 -2.30 -13.19 -14.18
CA ALA A 83 -3.42 -13.93 -14.72
C ALA A 83 -2.92 -15.34 -15.09
N PRO A 84 -3.60 -16.41 -14.65
CA PRO A 84 -3.14 -17.75 -14.95
C PRO A 84 -3.02 -17.89 -16.46
N ALA A 85 -1.82 -18.32 -16.91
CA ALA A 85 -1.67 -18.87 -18.25
C ALA A 85 -2.72 -19.98 -18.43
N ASP A 86 -3.18 -20.21 -19.66
CA ASP A 86 -4.16 -21.25 -19.94
C ASP A 86 -3.60 -22.62 -19.49
N ASN A 87 -3.97 -23.05 -18.28
CA ASN A 87 -3.30 -24.12 -17.54
C ASN A 87 -3.63 -25.53 -18.08
N GLY A 88 -4.18 -25.63 -19.30
CA GLY A 88 -4.58 -26.89 -19.94
C GLY A 88 -5.72 -27.64 -19.23
N GLY A 89 -6.32 -27.07 -18.18
CA GLY A 89 -7.54 -27.56 -17.55
C GLY A 89 -8.78 -27.21 -18.36
N PRO A 90 -9.96 -27.81 -18.05
CA PRO A 90 -11.20 -27.41 -18.70
C PRO A 90 -11.43 -25.91 -18.50
N PRO A 91 -11.80 -25.15 -19.55
CA PRO A 91 -11.95 -23.71 -19.45
C PRO A 91 -13.07 -23.38 -18.46
N GLU A 92 -12.72 -22.73 -17.35
CA GLU A 92 -13.74 -22.14 -16.48
C GLU A 92 -14.50 -21.04 -17.23
N PRO A 93 -15.81 -20.90 -17.00
CA PRO A 93 -16.62 -19.89 -17.67
C PRO A 93 -16.08 -18.50 -17.34
N ARG A 94 -15.60 -17.81 -18.39
CA ARG A 94 -15.14 -16.42 -18.32
C ARG A 94 -16.34 -15.48 -18.44
N HIS A 95 -16.37 -14.47 -17.59
CA HIS A 95 -17.39 -13.43 -17.62
C HIS A 95 -16.76 -12.15 -18.13
N VAL A 96 -17.27 -11.64 -19.24
CA VAL A 96 -16.83 -10.38 -19.84
C VAL A 96 -17.89 -9.32 -19.60
N THR A 97 -17.50 -8.21 -18.97
CA THR A 97 -18.38 -7.09 -18.64
C THR A 97 -17.70 -5.76 -18.96
N SER A 98 -18.45 -4.67 -18.85
CA SER A 98 -17.91 -3.31 -18.90
C SER A 98 -18.02 -2.67 -17.53
N SER A 99 -16.97 -2.02 -17.07
CA SER A 99 -16.94 -1.30 -15.79
C SER A 99 -16.68 0.20 -16.00
N ALA A 100 -17.32 1.01 -15.17
CA ALA A 100 -17.06 2.45 -15.08
C ALA A 100 -15.98 2.81 -14.05
N LEU A 101 -15.55 1.85 -13.23
CA LEU A 101 -14.45 2.06 -12.28
C LEU A 101 -13.13 2.09 -13.04
N SER A 102 -12.41 3.21 -12.93
CA SER A 102 -11.05 3.32 -13.47
C SER A 102 -10.08 2.42 -12.69
N PRO A 103 -9.25 1.59 -13.35
CA PRO A 103 -8.25 0.78 -12.66
C PRO A 103 -7.22 1.65 -11.90
N TRP A 104 -6.95 2.87 -12.36
CA TRP A 104 -6.11 3.82 -11.62
C TRP A 104 -6.76 4.40 -10.36
N ALA A 105 -8.08 4.32 -10.20
CA ALA A 105 -8.74 4.76 -8.97
C ALA A 105 -8.42 3.85 -7.78
N VAL A 106 -8.14 2.57 -8.08
CA VAL A 106 -7.87 1.51 -7.09
C VAL A 106 -6.44 0.97 -7.12
N ALA A 107 -5.66 1.26 -8.16
CA ALA A 107 -4.28 0.79 -8.34
C ALA A 107 -3.36 1.86 -8.96
N GLY A 108 -3.67 3.14 -8.76
CA GLY A 108 -2.98 4.29 -9.36
C GLY A 108 -2.26 5.22 -8.37
N GLY A 109 -2.06 4.80 -7.12
CA GLY A 109 -1.29 5.54 -6.11
C GLY A 109 -2.12 6.34 -5.11
N ASN A 110 -3.45 6.22 -5.14
CA ASN A 110 -4.28 6.71 -4.04
C ASN A 110 -4.24 5.69 -2.89
N LEU A 111 -3.21 5.80 -2.07
CA LEU A 111 -2.92 4.83 -1.00
C LEU A 111 -4.07 4.64 0.00
N ASN A 112 -4.96 5.62 0.18
CA ASN A 112 -6.14 5.44 1.05
C ASN A 112 -7.22 4.56 0.41
N ALA A 113 -7.43 4.70 -0.91
CA ALA A 113 -8.34 3.82 -1.64
C ALA A 113 -7.77 2.41 -1.72
N GLU A 114 -6.48 2.29 -2.05
CA GLU A 114 -5.75 1.00 -2.08
C GLU A 114 -5.77 0.31 -0.72
N PHE A 115 -5.56 1.05 0.37
CA PHE A 115 -5.65 0.51 1.73
C PHE A 115 -7.05 -0.02 2.05
N HIS A 116 -8.10 0.71 1.66
CA HIS A 116 -9.47 0.23 1.84
C HIS A 116 -9.76 -1.04 1.05
N VAL A 117 -9.33 -1.10 -0.21
CA VAL A 117 -9.47 -2.31 -1.04
C VAL A 117 -8.72 -3.47 -0.40
N GLY A 118 -7.46 -3.26 0.02
CA GLY A 118 -6.65 -4.28 0.68
C GLY A 118 -7.22 -4.79 2.01
N LEU A 119 -7.95 -3.95 2.75
CA LEU A 119 -8.66 -4.39 3.97
C LEU A 119 -9.94 -5.17 3.67
N THR A 120 -10.70 -4.76 2.64
CA THR A 120 -12.07 -5.25 2.41
C THR A 120 -12.18 -6.34 1.36
N VAL A 121 -11.13 -6.54 0.56
CA VAL A 121 -11.05 -7.60 -0.46
C VAL A 121 -9.80 -8.46 -0.17
N PRO A 122 -9.84 -9.31 0.87
CA PRO A 122 -8.69 -10.09 1.29
C PRO A 122 -8.20 -11.02 0.18
N GLY A 123 -6.89 -11.19 0.10
CA GLY A 123 -6.18 -12.02 -0.88
C GLY A 123 -6.12 -11.47 -2.30
N ALA A 124 -6.83 -10.38 -2.61
CA ALA A 124 -6.68 -9.73 -3.91
C ALA A 124 -5.31 -9.04 -4.01
N CYS A 125 -4.58 -9.34 -5.06
CA CYS A 125 -3.35 -8.65 -5.47
C CYS A 125 -3.46 -8.19 -6.92
N PHE A 126 -2.60 -7.25 -7.32
CA PHE A 126 -2.60 -6.76 -8.70
C PHE A 126 -1.19 -6.59 -9.29
N ALA A 127 -1.14 -6.61 -10.61
CA ALA A 127 0.01 -6.18 -11.40
C ALA A 127 -0.45 -5.38 -12.61
N TRP A 128 0.38 -4.45 -13.06
CA TRP A 128 0.16 -3.74 -14.32
C TRP A 128 0.89 -4.45 -15.45
N ASP A 129 0.15 -4.87 -16.47
CA ASP A 129 0.71 -5.25 -17.77
C ASP A 129 0.87 -3.99 -18.63
N ALA A 130 2.13 -3.57 -18.80
CA ALA A 130 2.54 -2.45 -19.63
C ALA A 130 3.21 -2.91 -20.95
N SER A 131 3.13 -4.20 -21.29
CA SER A 131 3.70 -4.74 -22.53
C SER A 131 3.01 -4.19 -23.78
N GLY A 132 1.73 -3.85 -23.67
CA GLY A 132 0.88 -3.47 -24.80
C GLY A 132 0.39 -4.66 -25.63
N GLU A 133 0.68 -5.91 -25.23
CA GLU A 133 0.30 -7.11 -25.97
C GLU A 133 -1.21 -7.35 -25.95
N HIS A 134 -1.85 -7.12 -24.80
CA HIS A 134 -3.27 -7.34 -24.62
C HIS A 134 -4.10 -6.07 -24.81
N ALA A 135 -3.64 -4.97 -24.24
CA ALA A 135 -4.25 -3.64 -24.30
C ALA A 135 -3.17 -2.57 -24.06
N PRO A 136 -3.38 -1.31 -24.48
CA PRO A 136 -2.49 -0.20 -24.14
C PRO A 136 -2.11 -0.11 -22.66
N ALA A 137 -3.04 -0.44 -21.76
CA ALA A 137 -2.75 -0.74 -20.37
C ALA A 137 -3.74 -1.80 -19.86
N ARG A 138 -3.23 -2.78 -19.12
CA ARG A 138 -4.05 -3.80 -18.45
C ARG A 138 -3.67 -3.89 -16.97
N LEU A 139 -4.69 -3.98 -16.12
CA LEU A 139 -4.54 -4.37 -14.72
C LEU A 139 -4.91 -5.85 -14.58
N ASP A 140 -3.95 -6.67 -14.17
CA ASP A 140 -4.17 -8.06 -13.78
C ASP A 140 -4.45 -8.12 -12.29
N VAL A 141 -5.48 -8.88 -11.92
CA VAL A 141 -5.90 -9.11 -10.53
C VAL A 141 -5.96 -10.61 -10.28
N ALA A 142 -5.41 -11.06 -9.16
CA ALA A 142 -5.45 -12.45 -8.75
C ALA A 142 -5.80 -12.59 -7.27
N ASP A 143 -6.40 -13.72 -6.91
CA ASP A 143 -6.57 -14.17 -5.54
C ASP A 143 -5.33 -14.98 -5.13
N ASP A 144 -4.61 -14.54 -4.09
CA ASP A 144 -3.45 -15.27 -3.57
C ASP A 144 -3.82 -16.56 -2.81
N THR A 145 -5.12 -16.77 -2.54
CA THR A 145 -5.65 -17.96 -1.85
C THR A 145 -6.38 -18.94 -2.75
N GLY A 146 -6.61 -18.60 -4.03
CA GLY A 146 -7.49 -19.38 -4.89
C GLY A 146 -7.34 -19.12 -6.39
N PRO A 147 -8.13 -19.78 -7.23
CA PRO A 147 -7.99 -19.71 -8.69
C PRO A 147 -8.68 -18.49 -9.31
N SER A 148 -9.20 -17.56 -8.50
CA SER A 148 -9.96 -16.41 -9.01
C SER A 148 -9.03 -15.35 -9.59
N TRP A 149 -9.44 -14.75 -10.71
CA TRP A 149 -8.69 -13.69 -11.36
C TRP A 149 -9.60 -12.74 -12.13
N ALA A 150 -9.10 -11.54 -12.41
CA ALA A 150 -9.72 -10.59 -13.31
C ALA A 150 -8.65 -9.82 -14.12
N THR A 151 -9.00 -9.38 -15.33
CA THR A 151 -8.22 -8.43 -16.12
C THR A 151 -9.09 -7.21 -16.43
N VAL A 152 -8.50 -6.02 -16.36
CA VAL A 152 -9.17 -4.75 -16.68
C VAL A 152 -8.39 -4.03 -17.76
N ASP A 153 -9.00 -3.92 -18.93
CA ASP A 153 -8.37 -3.39 -20.13
C ASP A 153 -8.78 -1.94 -20.38
N TYR A 154 -7.77 -1.09 -20.56
CA TYR A 154 -7.93 0.23 -21.11
C TYR A 154 -7.60 0.22 -22.61
N ASP A 155 -8.55 0.61 -23.44
CA ASP A 155 -8.46 0.60 -24.90
C ASP A 155 -7.61 1.74 -25.51
N GLY A 156 -7.10 2.66 -24.68
CA GLY A 156 -6.33 3.82 -25.14
C GLY A 156 -7.18 4.98 -25.64
N GLN A 157 -8.51 4.88 -25.62
CA GLN A 157 -9.44 5.85 -26.20
C GLN A 157 -10.47 6.35 -25.20
N HIS A 158 -11.08 5.46 -24.42
CA HIS A 158 -12.20 5.76 -23.54
C HIS A 158 -11.80 5.61 -22.06
N ALA A 159 -11.62 6.73 -21.37
CA ALA A 159 -11.24 6.74 -19.95
C ALA A 159 -12.40 6.53 -18.98
N GLU A 160 -13.62 6.28 -19.49
CA GLU A 160 -14.84 6.10 -18.67
C GLU A 160 -15.39 4.67 -18.68
N ARG A 161 -14.91 3.81 -19.57
CA ARG A 161 -15.35 2.41 -19.65
C ARG A 161 -14.19 1.49 -19.93
N PHE A 162 -14.12 0.43 -19.15
CA PHE A 162 -13.06 -0.56 -19.19
C PHE A 162 -13.65 -1.93 -19.45
N THR A 163 -12.99 -2.73 -20.28
CA THR A 163 -13.40 -4.12 -20.52
C THR A 163 -12.84 -4.97 -19.38
N VAL A 164 -13.72 -5.71 -18.72
CA VAL A 164 -13.35 -6.59 -17.60
C VAL A 164 -13.58 -8.02 -18.03
N THR A 165 -12.58 -8.88 -17.84
CA THR A 165 -12.73 -10.33 -17.96
C THR A 165 -12.40 -10.96 -16.62
N GLN A 166 -13.25 -11.82 -16.08
CA GLN A 166 -13.01 -12.48 -14.80
C GLN A 166 -13.49 -13.94 -14.78
N ALA A 167 -12.82 -14.77 -14.00
CA ALA A 167 -13.16 -16.18 -13.79
C ALA A 167 -12.75 -16.64 -12.37
N GLY A 168 -13.20 -17.83 -11.98
CA GLY A 168 -13.05 -18.39 -10.64
C GLY A 168 -14.26 -18.21 -9.72
N PRO A 169 -14.20 -18.81 -8.51
CA PRO A 169 -15.28 -18.75 -7.52
C PRO A 169 -15.62 -17.33 -7.05
N ARG A 170 -14.66 -16.40 -7.10
CA ARG A 170 -14.84 -15.00 -6.72
C ARG A 170 -14.88 -14.10 -7.95
N ARG A 171 -15.71 -13.06 -7.89
CA ARG A 171 -15.75 -11.98 -8.89
C ARG A 171 -14.92 -10.82 -8.36
N LEU A 172 -13.60 -10.96 -8.42
CA LEU A 172 -12.67 -10.04 -7.76
C LEU A 172 -12.87 -8.59 -8.19
N TRP A 173 -13.13 -8.33 -9.48
CA TRP A 173 -13.37 -6.96 -9.93
C TRP A 173 -14.69 -6.39 -9.40
N ASP A 174 -15.72 -7.22 -9.26
CA ASP A 174 -17.00 -6.80 -8.68
C ASP A 174 -16.83 -6.49 -7.18
N GLU A 175 -16.06 -7.32 -6.46
CA GLU A 175 -15.70 -7.09 -5.05
C GLU A 175 -14.91 -5.77 -4.89
N ILE A 176 -13.91 -5.53 -5.73
CA ILE A 176 -13.12 -4.28 -5.74
C ILE A 176 -14.01 -3.07 -6.08
N THR A 177 -14.91 -3.22 -7.04
CA THR A 177 -15.86 -2.16 -7.41
C THR A 177 -16.79 -1.82 -6.24
N ALA A 178 -17.30 -2.83 -5.54
CA ALA A 178 -18.12 -2.65 -4.35
C ALA A 178 -17.33 -2.01 -3.21
N ALA A 179 -16.08 -2.43 -2.98
CA ALA A 179 -15.18 -1.86 -1.98
C ALA A 179 -14.90 -0.37 -2.27
N HIS A 180 -14.53 -0.02 -3.50
CA HIS A 180 -14.29 1.38 -3.86
C HIS A 180 -15.56 2.24 -3.71
N THR A 181 -16.72 1.74 -4.15
CA THR A 181 -18.01 2.43 -3.97
C THR A 181 -18.31 2.68 -2.49
N ARG A 182 -18.05 1.68 -1.65
CA ARG A 182 -18.19 1.80 -0.19
C ARG A 182 -17.25 2.87 0.37
N TRP A 183 -15.98 2.86 -0.01
CA TRP A 183 -15.00 3.88 0.39
C TRP A 183 -15.48 5.31 0.07
N GLU A 184 -16.00 5.52 -1.14
CA GLU A 184 -16.56 6.81 -1.54
C GLU A 184 -17.76 7.21 -0.68
N SER A 185 -18.70 6.30 -0.45
CA SER A 185 -19.86 6.53 0.43
C SER A 185 -19.50 6.82 1.89
N LEU A 186 -18.37 6.29 2.37
CA LEU A 186 -17.82 6.57 3.70
C LEU A 186 -17.14 7.95 3.77
N GLY A 187 -17.10 8.70 2.66
CA GLY A 187 -16.47 10.01 2.58
C GLY A 187 -14.96 9.93 2.35
N ARG A 188 -14.48 8.85 1.71
CA ARG A 188 -13.07 8.66 1.34
C ARG A 188 -12.12 8.71 2.54
N PRO A 189 -12.38 7.89 3.58
CA PRO A 189 -11.61 7.92 4.82
C PRO A 189 -10.12 7.68 4.57
N SER A 190 -9.29 8.37 5.34
CA SER A 190 -7.85 8.12 5.39
C SER A 190 -7.52 6.94 6.32
N VAL A 191 -6.32 6.37 6.17
CA VAL A 191 -5.84 5.23 6.96
C VAL A 191 -6.01 5.44 8.48
N ASP A 192 -5.82 6.65 9.01
CA ASP A 192 -5.97 6.96 10.44
C ASP A 192 -7.42 6.93 10.98
N GLN A 193 -8.39 6.75 10.08
CA GLN A 193 -9.80 6.55 10.42
C GLN A 193 -10.16 5.07 10.55
N TYR A 194 -9.26 4.14 10.22
CA TYR A 194 -9.47 2.72 10.41
C TYR A 194 -8.92 2.25 11.77
N GLY A 195 -9.59 1.25 12.34
CA GLY A 195 -9.16 0.50 13.51
C GLY A 195 -9.27 -0.99 13.30
N LEU A 196 -8.63 -1.74 14.20
CA LEU A 196 -8.67 -3.20 14.25
C LEU A 196 -9.02 -3.63 15.67
N THR A 197 -10.02 -4.49 15.80
CA THR A 197 -10.33 -5.21 17.03
C THR A 197 -9.97 -6.66 16.86
N VAL A 198 -9.25 -7.22 17.82
CA VAL A 198 -8.92 -8.64 17.90
C VAL A 198 -9.60 -9.21 19.14
N ASP A 199 -10.46 -10.20 18.98
CA ASP A 199 -11.12 -10.86 20.10
C ASP A 199 -10.22 -11.92 20.74
N THR A 200 -10.71 -12.54 21.81
CA THR A 200 -9.99 -13.57 22.57
C THR A 200 -9.81 -14.89 21.82
N ALA A 201 -10.57 -15.12 20.75
CA ALA A 201 -10.41 -16.25 19.84
C ALA A 201 -9.42 -15.93 18.69
N GLY A 202 -8.92 -14.68 18.61
CA GLY A 202 -8.04 -14.21 17.55
C GLY A 202 -8.76 -13.80 16.27
N ALA A 203 -10.10 -13.69 16.28
CA ALA A 203 -10.85 -13.14 15.17
C ALA A 203 -10.59 -11.62 15.09
N GLN A 204 -10.35 -11.13 13.87
CA GLN A 204 -9.94 -9.75 13.64
C GLN A 204 -11.01 -9.07 12.80
N THR A 205 -11.51 -7.94 13.30
CA THR A 205 -12.52 -7.13 12.64
C THR A 205 -11.96 -5.73 12.45
N ASP A 206 -11.89 -5.28 11.21
CA ASP A 206 -11.59 -3.90 10.89
C ASP A 206 -12.85 -3.04 10.94
N GLY A 207 -12.68 -1.76 11.24
CA GLY A 207 -13.80 -0.82 11.30
C GLY A 207 -13.36 0.61 11.04
N THR A 208 -14.26 1.42 10.48
CA THR A 208 -14.06 2.86 10.36
C THR A 208 -14.52 3.52 11.65
N ALA A 209 -13.59 4.12 12.39
CA ALA A 209 -13.92 4.94 13.56
C ALA A 209 -14.39 6.34 13.09
N PRO A 210 -15.32 6.98 13.82
CA PRO A 210 -15.68 8.37 13.54
C PRO A 210 -14.42 9.25 13.66
N ALA A 211 -14.19 10.10 12.66
CA ALA A 211 -13.03 10.97 12.57
C ALA A 211 -12.87 11.80 13.85
N ARG A 212 -11.82 11.53 14.66
CA ARG A 212 -11.44 12.44 15.74
C ARG A 212 -10.69 13.62 15.16
N ARG A 213 -11.10 14.83 15.50
CA ARG A 213 -10.37 16.06 15.20
C ARG A 213 -8.93 15.90 15.68
N ARG A 214 -7.95 16.00 14.76
CA ARG A 214 -6.54 16.00 15.11
C ARG A 214 -6.27 17.05 16.19
N PRO A 215 -5.63 16.72 17.32
CA PRO A 215 -5.20 17.73 18.28
C PRO A 215 -4.23 18.67 17.55
N ARG A 216 -4.50 19.98 17.62
CA ARG A 216 -3.63 21.03 17.04
C ARG A 216 -2.20 20.75 17.46
N GLN A 217 -1.30 20.50 16.50
CA GLN A 217 0.13 20.52 16.75
C GLN A 217 0.48 21.89 17.34
N VAL A 218 0.71 21.94 18.65
CA VAL A 218 1.31 23.10 19.29
C VAL A 218 2.73 23.14 18.78
N ARG A 219 3.00 23.99 17.77
CA ARG A 219 4.35 24.36 17.36
C ARG A 219 5.05 24.94 18.58
N ARG A 220 5.78 24.11 19.33
CA ARG A 220 6.77 24.59 20.29
C ARG A 220 7.80 25.35 19.47
N ARG A 221 7.76 26.67 19.56
CA ARG A 221 8.80 27.55 19.02
C ARG A 221 10.10 27.21 19.76
N HIS A 222 10.94 26.38 19.16
CA HIS A 222 12.34 26.31 19.57
C HIS A 222 12.94 27.70 19.39
N ARG A 223 13.25 28.36 20.51
CA ARG A 223 14.13 29.53 20.53
C ARG A 223 15.54 29.05 20.18
N GLY A 224 15.82 28.95 18.89
CA GLY A 224 17.15 28.63 18.37
C GLY A 224 18.11 29.81 18.54
N CYS A 225 19.24 29.52 19.17
CA CYS A 225 20.41 30.38 19.31
C CYS A 225 20.80 31.07 18.00
N ARG A 226 21.11 32.38 18.07
CA ARG A 226 21.68 33.14 16.96
C ARG A 226 23.13 32.69 16.69
N PRO A 227 23.54 32.46 15.43
CA PRO A 227 24.94 32.27 15.10
C PRO A 227 25.69 33.61 15.12
N ARG A 228 26.91 33.60 15.68
CA ARG A 228 27.86 34.73 15.70
C ARG A 228 28.24 35.11 14.26
N ARG A 229 28.04 36.38 13.90
CA ARG A 229 28.56 36.99 12.67
C ARG A 229 30.06 37.25 12.80
N THR A 230 30.88 36.62 11.97
CA THR A 230 32.25 37.11 11.66
C THR A 230 32.18 38.04 10.45
N ARG A 231 32.58 39.30 10.66
CA ARG A 231 32.80 40.28 9.60
C ARG A 231 34.12 39.96 8.90
N ARG A 232 34.10 39.84 7.57
CA ARG A 232 35.23 40.26 6.74
C ARG A 232 34.70 41.03 5.55
N HIS A 233 35.06 42.31 5.52
CA HIS A 233 34.94 43.19 4.37
C HIS A 233 35.94 42.74 3.30
N LEU A 234 35.52 42.78 2.03
CA LEU A 234 36.25 43.36 0.90
C LEU A 234 35.26 43.50 -0.28
N ARG A 235 35.18 44.70 -0.86
CA ARG A 235 34.39 45.08 -2.03
C ARG A 235 35.35 45.30 -3.23
N PRO A 236 34.88 45.50 -4.47
CA PRO A 236 35.22 44.69 -5.65
C PRO A 236 36.11 45.46 -6.65
N PRO A 237 36.29 44.92 -7.87
CA PRO A 237 36.12 45.78 -9.04
C PRO A 237 35.20 45.18 -10.11
N GLY A 238 34.53 46.09 -10.83
CA GLY A 238 33.61 45.82 -11.94
C GLY A 238 34.30 45.77 -13.33
N PRO A 239 33.54 45.86 -14.44
CA PRO A 239 33.55 44.89 -15.55
C PRO A 239 34.29 45.38 -16.82
N PRO A 240 34.25 44.63 -17.94
CA PRO A 240 33.26 45.01 -18.97
C PRO A 240 32.60 43.85 -19.75
N LEU A 241 31.53 44.25 -20.45
CA LEU A 241 30.63 43.53 -21.35
C LEU A 241 31.26 43.15 -22.71
N HIS A 242 30.73 42.11 -23.38
CA HIS A 242 30.29 42.07 -24.80
C HIS A 242 29.65 40.67 -25.07
N ARG A 243 28.36 40.57 -25.47
CA ARG A 243 27.83 40.39 -26.86
C ARG A 243 28.63 39.34 -27.67
N ASP A 244 28.07 38.38 -28.38
CA ASP A 244 26.77 38.27 -29.06
C ASP A 244 26.63 36.81 -29.59
N ARG A 245 25.38 36.42 -29.87
CA ARG A 245 24.91 35.62 -31.02
C ARG A 245 25.13 34.10 -31.21
N ASP A 246 24.04 33.59 -31.79
CA ASP A 246 23.82 32.47 -32.72
C ASP A 246 23.65 31.05 -32.15
N ARG A 247 22.42 30.52 -32.18
CA ARG A 247 21.68 29.86 -33.29
C ARG A 247 22.22 28.45 -33.60
N ALA A 248 21.43 27.45 -33.20
CA ALA A 248 20.66 26.57 -34.10
C ALA A 248 20.82 25.04 -33.93
N PHE A 249 19.68 24.38 -34.21
CA PHE A 249 19.46 23.05 -34.79
C PHE A 249 19.42 21.75 -33.94
N LEU A 250 18.19 21.20 -33.90
CA LEU A 250 17.72 19.84 -34.22
C LEU A 250 18.29 18.58 -33.51
N THR A 251 17.41 17.98 -32.67
CA THR A 251 16.89 16.59 -32.68
C THR A 251 17.85 15.36 -32.59
N PRO A 252 17.33 14.14 -32.32
CA PRO A 252 17.60 13.43 -31.05
C PRO A 252 18.46 12.17 -31.24
N VAL A 253 19.14 11.73 -30.18
CA VAL A 253 19.83 10.43 -30.19
C VAL A 253 19.05 9.38 -29.39
N ASN A 254 18.88 8.29 -30.13
CA ASN A 254 18.28 6.99 -29.93
C ASN A 254 18.48 6.28 -28.58
N ARG A 255 17.53 5.36 -28.33
CA ARG A 255 17.48 4.29 -27.34
C ARG A 255 18.83 3.61 -27.06
N ALA A 256 19.09 3.35 -25.77
CA ALA A 256 19.93 2.25 -25.35
C ALA A 256 19.17 1.39 -24.33
N ARG A 257 18.97 0.13 -24.72
CA ARG A 257 18.66 -1.01 -23.84
C ARG A 257 19.74 -1.13 -22.77
N VAL A 258 19.35 -1.44 -21.53
CA VAL A 258 20.26 -2.09 -20.58
C VAL A 258 19.55 -3.31 -20.03
N ASN A 259 20.00 -4.46 -20.53
CA ASN A 259 19.72 -5.78 -19.99
C ASN A 259 20.34 -5.92 -18.60
N GLY A 260 19.67 -6.68 -17.75
CA GLY A 260 20.12 -7.01 -16.40
C GLY A 260 21.42 -7.79 -16.36
N ALA A 261 22.10 -7.62 -15.24
CA ALA A 261 23.02 -8.60 -14.68
C ALA A 261 22.70 -8.70 -13.19
N ALA A 262 22.09 -9.82 -12.81
CA ALA A 262 22.05 -10.26 -11.43
C ALA A 262 23.48 -10.62 -11.00
N ALA A 263 23.96 -9.98 -9.94
CA ALA A 263 25.14 -10.41 -9.22
C ALA A 263 24.68 -10.82 -7.82
N SER A 264 24.57 -12.13 -7.61
CA SER A 264 24.53 -12.73 -6.28
C SER A 264 25.82 -12.38 -5.54
N TYR A 265 25.72 -11.85 -4.32
CA TYR A 265 26.80 -11.95 -3.33
C TYR A 265 26.21 -11.94 -1.91
N ILE A 266 26.36 -13.12 -1.26
CA ILE A 266 26.32 -13.44 0.18
C ILE A 266 24.96 -13.36 0.90
#